data_AF-A0A2V9H2S6-F1
#
_entry.id   AF-A0A2V9H2S6-F1
#
_cell.length_a   1.000
_cell.length_b   1.000
_cell.length_c   1.000
_cell.angle_alpha   90.00
_cell.angle_beta   90.00
_cell.angle_gamma   90.00
#
_symmetry.space_group_name_H-M   'P 1'
#
loop_
_entity.id
_entity.type
_entity.pdbx_description
1 polymer ?
#
loop_
_entity_poly.entity_id
_entity_poly.type
_entity_poly.pdbx_seq_one_letter_code
_entity_poly.pdbx_strand_id
1 'polypeptide(L)'
;MKYKNETRLPRPSVHGTGASVPIPQEEDVRALLAKGKTKPAVELAREIHKRCGWPESEALLVDAYAARIRSLLKTGLKEEAKALFELVHKRYSSAAARLADVGVLVSASSGNLEELLRPLSDPAVLPEILCPRRV
;
A
#
# COMPACT_ATOMS: atom_id res chain seq x y z
N MET A 1 33.36 -7.33 -41.07
CA MET A 1 32.29 -7.97 -40.29
C MET A 1 31.20 -6.94 -40.03
N LYS A 2 29.93 -7.27 -40.30
CA LYS A 2 28.78 -6.35 -40.32
C LYS A 2 28.34 -6.00 -38.89
N TYR A 3 28.39 -4.72 -38.52
CA TYR A 3 27.70 -4.20 -37.34
C TYR A 3 26.26 -3.87 -37.73
N LYS A 4 25.29 -4.50 -37.06
CA LYS A 4 23.88 -4.11 -37.12
C LYS A 4 23.53 -3.40 -35.81
N ASN A 5 23.34 -2.09 -35.96
CA ASN A 5 22.39 -1.23 -35.26
C ASN A 5 21.03 -1.93 -35.03
N GLU A 6 20.10 -1.55 -34.16
CA GLU A 6 19.78 -0.34 -33.40
C GLU A 6 18.62 -0.77 -32.49
N THR A 7 18.49 -0.26 -31.26
CA THR A 7 17.19 0.24 -30.75
C THR A 7 17.47 1.13 -29.56
N ARG A 8 17.28 2.43 -29.78
CA ARG A 8 17.33 3.50 -28.78
C ARG A 8 16.01 3.50 -27.97
N LEU A 9 16.16 3.36 -26.64
CA LEU A 9 15.62 4.24 -25.56
C LEU A 9 14.08 4.39 -25.40
N PRO A 10 13.54 4.55 -24.16
CA PRO A 10 13.93 5.67 -23.29
C PRO A 10 14.21 5.32 -21.82
N ARG A 11 15.28 5.94 -21.31
CA ARG A 11 15.21 6.61 -20.00
C ARG A 11 14.89 8.07 -20.32
N PRO A 12 13.94 8.70 -19.63
CA PRO A 12 14.28 9.50 -18.45
C PRO A 12 13.11 9.47 -17.41
N SER A 13 13.12 10.01 -16.20
CA SER A 13 13.95 10.98 -15.51
C SER A 13 13.56 10.95 -14.02
N VAL A 14 14.58 11.13 -13.16
CA VAL A 14 14.61 11.83 -11.88
C VAL A 14 13.31 12.02 -11.06
N HIS A 15 13.33 11.54 -9.80
CA HIS A 15 13.31 12.34 -8.56
C HIS A 15 12.86 11.46 -7.39
N GLY A 16 13.65 11.41 -6.32
CA GLY A 16 13.23 10.83 -5.04
C GLY A 16 14.34 10.07 -4.34
N THR A 17 15.13 10.81 -3.56
CA THR A 17 16.08 10.35 -2.54
C THR A 17 15.60 9.09 -1.80
N GLY A 18 16.47 8.08 -1.79
CA GLY A 18 16.31 6.86 -1.01
C GLY A 18 17.02 5.74 -1.73
N ALA A 19 18.32 5.59 -1.49
CA ALA A 19 19.09 4.46 -1.98
C ALA A 19 18.59 3.17 -1.31
N SER A 20 17.46 2.67 -1.78
CA SER A 20 16.95 1.34 -1.49
C SER A 20 17.70 0.39 -2.39
N VAL A 21 18.26 -0.67 -1.81
CA VAL A 21 18.95 -1.73 -2.54
C VAL A 21 18.00 -2.21 -3.65
N PRO A 22 18.45 -2.30 -4.92
CA PRO A 22 17.57 -2.72 -6.01
C PRO A 22 17.13 -4.15 -5.74
N ILE A 23 15.86 -4.33 -5.36
CA ILE A 23 15.27 -5.65 -5.19
C ILE A 23 15.10 -6.21 -6.60
N PRO A 24 15.77 -7.33 -6.94
CA PRO A 24 15.56 -7.96 -8.23
C PRO A 24 14.06 -8.29 -8.36
N GLN A 25 13.44 -7.88 -9.47
CA GLN A 25 12.02 -8.14 -9.79
C GLN A 25 10.99 -7.23 -9.08
N GLU A 26 11.41 -6.16 -8.39
CA GLU A 26 10.46 -5.13 -7.87
C GLU A 26 9.61 -4.51 -8.99
N GLU A 27 10.25 -4.20 -10.13
CA GLU A 27 9.59 -3.61 -11.29
C GLU A 27 8.49 -4.54 -11.85
N ASP A 28 8.69 -5.86 -11.78
CA ASP A 28 7.69 -6.85 -12.19
C ASP A 28 6.48 -6.84 -11.25
N VAL A 29 6.71 -6.76 -9.92
CA VAL A 29 5.62 -6.59 -8.93
C VAL A 29 4.85 -5.31 -9.22
N ARG A 30 5.55 -4.19 -9.43
CA ARG A 30 4.94 -2.89 -9.73
C ARG A 30 4.15 -2.91 -11.03
N ALA A 31 4.67 -3.58 -12.07
CA ALA A 31 3.99 -3.75 -13.34
C ALA A 31 2.72 -4.62 -13.22
N LEU A 32 2.75 -5.66 -12.39
CA LEU A 32 1.57 -6.49 -12.10
C LEU A 32 0.50 -5.68 -11.36
N LEU A 33 0.90 -4.84 -10.39
CA LEU A 33 0.00 -3.94 -9.67
C LEU A 33 -0.63 -2.90 -10.62
N ALA A 34 0.15 -2.30 -11.51
CA ALA A 34 -0.34 -1.37 -12.52
C ALA A 34 -1.35 -2.04 -13.47
N LYS A 35 -1.15 -3.32 -13.80
CA LYS A 35 -2.08 -4.13 -14.61
C LYS A 35 -3.30 -4.64 -13.82
N GLY A 36 -3.43 -4.31 -12.53
CA GLY A 36 -4.52 -4.79 -11.66
C GLY A 36 -4.43 -6.27 -11.31
N LYS A 37 -3.34 -6.95 -11.66
CA LYS A 37 -3.11 -8.37 -11.39
C LYS A 37 -2.59 -8.56 -9.97
N THR A 38 -3.47 -8.33 -9.01
CA THR A 38 -3.12 -8.24 -7.58
C THR A 38 -2.74 -9.57 -6.94
N LYS A 39 -3.39 -10.69 -7.30
CA LYS A 39 -3.01 -12.04 -6.82
C LYS A 39 -1.56 -12.43 -7.17
N PRO A 40 -1.14 -12.41 -8.45
CA PRO A 40 0.24 -12.77 -8.80
C PRO A 40 1.27 -11.75 -8.29
N ALA A 41 0.88 -10.49 -8.11
CA ALA A 41 1.75 -9.49 -7.49
C ALA A 41 2.10 -9.85 -6.03
N VAL A 42 1.10 -10.29 -5.25
CA VAL A 42 1.31 -10.74 -3.85
C VAL A 42 2.21 -11.97 -3.80
N GLU A 43 1.97 -12.96 -4.66
CA GLU A 43 2.79 -14.18 -4.69
C GLU A 43 4.24 -13.90 -5.06
N LEU A 44 4.48 -13.04 -6.06
CA LEU A 44 5.83 -12.64 -6.45
C LEU A 44 6.53 -11.86 -5.33
N ALA A 45 5.85 -10.91 -4.70
CA ALA A 45 6.40 -10.15 -3.58
C ALA A 45 6.72 -11.05 -2.38
N ARG A 46 5.89 -12.07 -2.12
CA ARG A 46 6.09 -13.04 -1.05
C ARG A 46 7.31 -13.94 -1.31
N GLU A 47 7.50 -14.38 -2.55
CA GLU A 47 8.67 -15.17 -2.95
C GLU A 47 9.97 -14.36 -2.82
N ILE A 48 9.95 -13.10 -3.25
CA ILE A 48 11.07 -12.17 -3.07
C ILE A 48 11.39 -11.98 -1.58
N HIS A 49 10.38 -11.71 -0.76
CA HIS A 49 10.56 -11.53 0.68
C HIS A 49 11.09 -12.80 1.36
N LYS A 50 10.64 -13.99 0.93
CA LYS A 50 11.16 -15.27 1.44
C LYS A 50 12.64 -15.47 1.09
N ARG A 51 13.08 -15.01 -0.08
CA ARG A 51 14.46 -15.17 -0.55
C ARG A 51 15.43 -14.18 0.08
N CYS A 52 15.02 -12.93 0.23
CA CYS A 52 15.89 -11.85 0.70
C CYS A 52 15.73 -11.59 2.21
N GLY A 53 14.51 -11.68 2.75
CA GLY A 53 14.21 -11.38 4.14
C GLY A 53 14.47 -9.91 4.52
N TRP A 54 14.49 -8.99 3.55
CA TRP A 54 14.85 -7.59 3.76
C TRP A 54 13.62 -6.74 4.11
N PRO A 55 13.77 -5.69 4.94
CA PRO A 55 12.66 -4.81 5.31
C PRO A 55 12.04 -4.09 4.10
N GLU A 56 12.80 -3.79 3.06
CA GLU A 56 12.31 -3.19 1.82
C GLU A 56 11.41 -4.17 1.04
N SER A 57 11.72 -5.47 1.08
CA SER A 57 10.89 -6.51 0.49
C SER A 57 9.59 -6.74 1.27
N GLU A 58 9.62 -6.55 2.60
CA GLU A 58 8.42 -6.55 3.43
C GLU A 58 7.50 -5.38 3.06
N ALA A 59 8.06 -4.18 2.90
CA ALA A 59 7.30 -3.01 2.47
C ALA A 59 6.63 -3.24 1.11
N LEU A 60 7.34 -3.83 0.14
CA LEU A 60 6.79 -4.19 -1.17
C LEU A 60 5.65 -5.21 -1.07
N LEU A 61 5.79 -6.20 -0.19
CA LEU A 61 4.75 -7.20 0.06
C LEU A 61 3.49 -6.58 0.67
N VAL A 62 3.66 -5.65 1.60
CA VAL A 62 2.54 -4.92 2.23
C VAL A 62 1.83 -4.03 1.20
N ASP A 63 2.58 -3.34 0.33
CA ASP A 63 2.01 -2.53 -0.75
C ASP A 63 1.21 -3.40 -1.75
N ALA A 64 1.68 -4.62 -2.03
CA ALA A 64 0.96 -5.59 -2.86
C ALA A 64 -0.33 -6.10 -2.19
N TYR A 65 -0.30 -6.38 -0.89
CA TYR A 65 -1.50 -6.73 -0.12
C TYR A 65 -2.52 -5.59 -0.09
N ALA A 66 -2.06 -4.35 0.14
CA ALA A 66 -2.91 -3.16 0.10
C ALA A 66 -3.63 -3.04 -1.25
N ALA A 67 -2.92 -3.23 -2.36
CA ALA A 67 -3.52 -3.22 -3.69
C ALA A 67 -4.54 -4.36 -3.89
N ARG A 68 -4.26 -5.56 -3.35
CA ARG A 68 -5.19 -6.68 -3.40
C ARG A 68 -6.48 -6.40 -2.64
N ILE A 69 -6.39 -5.85 -1.44
CA ILE A 69 -7.54 -5.47 -0.62
C ILE A 69 -8.38 -4.41 -1.37
N ARG A 70 -7.74 -3.36 -1.91
CA ARG A 70 -8.44 -2.37 -2.76
C ARG A 70 -9.16 -3.01 -3.96
N SER A 71 -8.53 -3.99 -4.61
CA SER A 71 -9.15 -4.72 -5.72
C SER A 71 -10.36 -5.53 -5.29
N LEU A 72 -10.30 -6.20 -4.13
CA LEU A 72 -11.43 -6.97 -3.58
C LEU A 72 -12.61 -6.07 -3.26
N LEU A 73 -12.36 -4.92 -2.62
CA LEU A 73 -13.37 -3.91 -2.34
C LEU A 73 -14.04 -3.39 -3.61
N LYS A 74 -13.26 -3.07 -4.66
CA LYS A 74 -13.79 -2.64 -5.97
C LYS A 74 -14.69 -3.69 -6.61
N THR A 75 -14.40 -4.97 -6.41
CA THR A 75 -15.21 -6.08 -6.93
C THR A 75 -16.40 -6.47 -6.04
N GLY A 76 -16.61 -5.78 -4.92
CA GLY A 76 -17.70 -6.06 -3.97
C GLY A 76 -17.44 -7.23 -3.00
N LEU A 77 -16.24 -7.80 -3.00
CA LEU A 77 -15.84 -8.89 -2.10
C LEU A 77 -15.38 -8.35 -0.75
N LYS A 78 -16.30 -7.72 -0.01
CA LYS A 78 -16.01 -6.98 1.23
C LYS A 78 -15.53 -7.87 2.38
N GLU A 79 -16.18 -9.02 2.59
CA GLU A 79 -15.79 -9.96 3.65
C GLU A 79 -14.40 -10.55 3.42
N GLU A 80 -14.07 -10.89 2.17
CA GLU A 80 -12.73 -11.36 1.80
C GLU A 80 -11.68 -10.26 1.99
N ALA A 81 -12.01 -9.01 1.62
CA ALA A 81 -11.13 -7.86 1.84
C ALA A 81 -10.84 -7.64 3.34
N LYS A 82 -11.87 -7.75 4.18
CA LYS A 82 -11.75 -7.62 5.64
C LYS A 82 -10.92 -8.75 6.24
N ALA A 83 -11.22 -10.00 5.88
CA ALA A 83 -10.46 -11.16 6.37
C ALA A 83 -8.98 -11.07 5.98
N LEU A 84 -8.69 -10.64 4.75
CA LEU A 84 -7.32 -10.44 4.28
C LEU A 84 -6.63 -9.28 5.02
N PHE A 85 -7.33 -8.16 5.27
CA PHE A 85 -6.79 -7.03 6.02
C PHE A 85 -6.39 -7.45 7.44
N GLU A 86 -7.28 -8.11 8.18
CA GLU A 86 -7.02 -8.57 9.55
C GLU A 86 -5.81 -9.51 9.63
N LEU A 87 -5.69 -10.42 8.66
CA LEU A 87 -4.55 -11.34 8.58
C LEU A 87 -3.22 -10.60 8.38
N VAL A 88 -3.19 -9.64 7.45
CA VAL A 88 -1.98 -8.87 7.12
C VAL A 88 -1.62 -7.93 8.27
N HIS A 89 -2.61 -7.26 8.86
CA HIS A 89 -2.42 -6.36 10.00
C HIS A 89 -1.84 -7.10 11.22
N LYS A 90 -2.33 -8.31 11.51
CA LYS A 90 -1.80 -9.14 12.60
C LYS A 90 -0.37 -9.64 12.36
N ARG A 91 0.00 -9.90 11.09
CA ARG A 91 1.32 -10.43 10.72
C ARG A 91 2.38 -9.35 10.57
N TYR A 92 1.99 -8.17 10.09
CA TYR A 92 2.90 -7.08 9.72
C TYR A 92 2.54 -5.80 10.49
N SER A 93 2.56 -5.87 11.82
CA SER A 93 2.29 -4.71 12.69
C SER A 93 3.27 -3.55 12.47
N SER A 94 4.53 -3.86 12.13
CA SER A 94 5.57 -2.89 11.77
C SER A 94 5.19 -2.03 10.56
N ALA A 95 4.32 -2.52 9.68
CA ALA A 95 3.87 -1.84 8.48
C ALA A 95 2.44 -1.28 8.59
N ALA A 96 1.89 -1.20 9.82
CA ALA A 96 0.52 -0.73 10.05
C ALA A 96 0.23 0.64 9.42
N ALA A 97 1.20 1.57 9.42
CA ALA A 97 1.07 2.88 8.79
C ALA A 97 0.77 2.80 7.27
N ARG A 98 1.30 1.79 6.58
CA ARG A 98 1.05 1.57 5.14
C ARG A 98 -0.33 0.96 4.87
N LEU A 99 -0.89 0.25 5.86
CA LEU A 99 -2.21 -0.36 5.78
C LEU A 99 -3.33 0.58 6.25
N ALA A 100 -3.01 1.71 6.90
CA ALA A 100 -3.99 2.62 7.49
C ALA A 100 -5.06 3.10 6.49
N ASP A 101 -4.65 3.54 5.29
CA ASP A 101 -5.55 3.95 4.21
C ASP A 101 -6.55 2.84 3.82
N VAL A 102 -6.05 1.61 3.71
CA VAL A 102 -6.86 0.46 3.33
C VAL A 102 -7.76 0.02 4.48
N GLY A 103 -7.33 0.18 5.73
CA GLY A 103 -8.14 -0.03 6.92
C GLY A 103 -9.37 0.88 6.93
N VAL A 104 -9.18 2.18 6.63
CA VAL A 104 -10.29 3.13 6.47
C VAL A 104 -11.26 2.66 5.38
N LEU A 105 -10.75 2.23 4.22
CA LEU A 105 -11.59 1.71 3.14
C LEU A 105 -12.36 0.44 3.52
N VAL A 106 -11.75 -0.47 4.29
CA VAL A 106 -12.40 -1.68 4.79
C VAL A 106 -13.52 -1.34 5.79
N SER A 107 -13.26 -0.46 6.77
CA SER A 107 -14.28 0.01 7.73
C SER A 107 -15.42 0.77 7.03
N ALA A 108 -15.10 1.62 6.05
CA ALA A 108 -16.09 2.29 5.22
C ALA A 108 -16.97 1.29 4.43
N SER A 109 -16.34 0.28 3.82
CA SER A 109 -17.04 -0.69 2.98
C SER A 109 -18.00 -1.59 3.78
N SER A 110 -17.68 -1.85 5.04
CA SER A 110 -18.48 -2.67 5.96
C SER A 110 -19.66 -1.91 6.58
N GLY A 111 -19.86 -0.63 6.20
CA GLY A 111 -20.98 0.18 6.68
C GLY A 111 -20.80 0.70 8.10
N ASN A 112 -19.61 0.57 8.68
CA ASN A 112 -19.31 1.03 10.03
C ASN A 112 -18.87 2.50 10.02
N LEU A 113 -19.79 3.40 9.62
CA LEU A 113 -19.57 4.84 9.58
C LEU A 113 -19.17 5.40 10.97
N GLU A 114 -19.73 4.82 12.04
CA GLU A 114 -19.43 5.18 13.44
C GLU A 114 -17.93 5.04 13.76
N GLU A 115 -17.25 4.03 13.21
CA GLU A 115 -15.82 3.82 13.41
C GLU A 115 -14.96 4.85 12.68
N LEU A 116 -15.44 5.37 11.55
CA LEU A 116 -14.81 6.47 10.82
C LEU A 116 -15.03 7.83 11.52
N LEU A 117 -16.18 8.00 12.15
CA LEU A 117 -16.53 9.22 12.89
C LEU A 117 -15.92 9.24 14.30
N ARG A 118 -15.55 8.09 14.87
CA ARG A 118 -15.01 7.96 16.23
C ARG A 118 -13.86 8.93 16.55
N PRO A 119 -12.88 9.17 15.65
CA PRO A 119 -11.82 10.15 15.89
C PRO A 119 -12.31 11.61 15.84
N LEU A 120 -13.39 11.91 15.13
CA LEU A 120 -13.99 13.25 15.03
C LEU A 120 -15.04 13.51 16.12
N SER A 121 -15.65 12.46 16.64
CA SER A 121 -16.60 12.48 17.76
C SER A 121 -15.91 12.54 19.12
N ASP A 122 -14.57 12.47 19.15
CA ASP A 122 -13.81 12.61 20.38
C ASP A 122 -13.87 14.07 20.87
N PRO A 123 -14.43 14.34 22.06
CA PRO A 123 -14.61 15.69 22.56
C PRO A 123 -13.27 16.38 22.93
N ALA A 124 -12.13 15.68 22.91
CA ALA A 124 -10.82 16.31 23.04
C ALA A 124 -10.34 16.97 21.73
N VAL A 125 -11.07 16.82 20.62
CA VAL A 125 -10.67 17.32 19.30
C VAL A 125 -11.02 18.80 19.05
N LEU A 126 -11.78 19.48 19.92
CA LEU A 126 -11.96 20.95 19.84
C LEU A 126 -12.14 21.61 21.24
N PRO A 127 -11.64 22.84 21.50
CA PRO A 127 -11.43 23.90 20.50
C PRO A 127 -10.16 24.77 20.67
N GLU A 128 -9.28 24.84 19.68
CA GLU A 128 -8.33 25.97 19.54
C GLU A 128 -8.89 27.12 18.67
N ILE A 129 -10.19 27.41 18.77
CA ILE A 129 -10.82 28.56 18.08
C ILE A 129 -11.30 29.65 19.06
N LEU A 130 -10.86 29.62 20.32
CA LEU A 130 -11.18 30.66 21.29
C LEU A 130 -9.93 31.17 22.00
N CYS A 131 -9.02 31.78 21.24
CA CYS A 131 -8.15 32.82 21.81
C CYS A 131 -8.95 34.12 21.86
N PRO A 132 -9.40 34.60 23.03
CA PRO A 132 -9.98 35.93 23.13
C PRO A 132 -8.88 36.95 22.78
N ARG A 133 -9.14 37.80 21.79
CA ARG A 133 -8.36 39.02 21.58
C ARG A 133 -8.31 39.79 22.91
N ARG A 134 -7.12 39.88 23.51
CA ARG A 134 -6.88 40.86 24.58
C ARG A 134 -7.16 42.25 24.01
N VAL A 135 -8.14 42.92 24.61
CA VAL A 135 -8.36 44.37 24.48
C VAL A 135 -7.33 45.08 25.34
#